data_AF-A0A946K3R9-F1
#
_entry.id   AF-A0A946K3R9-F1
#
_cell.length_a   1.000
_cell.length_b   1.000
_cell.length_c   1.000
_cell.angle_alpha   90.00
_cell.angle_beta   90.00
_cell.angle_gamma   90.00
#
_symmetry.space_group_name_H-M   'P 1'
#
loop_
_entity.id
_entity.type
_entity.pdbx_description
1 polymer ?
#
loop_
_entity_poly.entity_id
_entity_poly.type
_entity_poly.pdbx_seq_one_letter_code
_entity_poly.pdbx_strand_id
1 'polypeptide(L)' 'MEQTLPSNWYLNDDIFALEREHIFFREWVCVARAEQLPNPGDHLVLDVLGQSILLLRNTEGKLRGFYNVCRH' A
#
# COMPACT_ATOMS: atom_id res chain seq x y z
N MET A 1 3.73 34.44 0.44
CA MET A 1 3.05 33.19 0.05
C MET A 1 4.13 32.21 -0.34
N GLU A 2 4.23 31.07 0.34
CA GLU A 2 5.12 29.99 -0.10
C GLU A 2 4.68 29.49 -1.47
N GLN A 3 5.65 29.25 -2.35
CA GLN A 3 5.38 28.64 -3.65
C GLN A 3 5.12 27.15 -3.47
N THR A 4 4.11 26.64 -4.17
CA THR A 4 3.85 25.20 -4.27
C THR A 4 4.84 24.54 -5.23
N LEU A 5 4.80 23.21 -5.32
CA LEU A 5 5.53 22.49 -6.37
C LEU A 5 5.05 22.93 -7.77
N PRO A 6 5.89 22.78 -8.81
CA PRO A 6 5.50 23.05 -10.18
C PRO A 6 4.27 22.23 -10.58
N SER A 7 3.33 22.82 -11.32
CA SER A 7 2.06 22.19 -11.70
C SER A 7 2.24 20.83 -12.40
N ASN A 8 3.30 20.69 -13.20
CA ASN A 8 3.61 19.47 -13.93
C ASN A 8 3.88 18.26 -13.03
N TRP A 9 4.30 18.47 -11.77
CA TRP A 9 4.58 17.38 -10.84
C TRP A 9 3.32 16.64 -10.40
N TYR A 10 2.16 17.31 -10.46
CA TYR A 10 0.88 16.70 -10.12
C TYR A 10 0.21 15.96 -11.29
N LEU A 11 0.72 16.14 -12.51
CA LEU A 11 0.05 15.70 -13.75
C LEU A 11 0.90 14.73 -14.58
N ASN A 12 2.21 14.67 -14.33
CA ASN A 12 3.13 13.86 -15.12
C ASN A 12 3.28 12.45 -14.52
N ASP A 13 2.91 11.44 -15.30
CA ASP A 13 3.01 10.02 -14.91
C ASP A 13 4.45 9.58 -14.61
N ASP A 14 5.46 10.14 -15.29
CA ASP A 14 6.87 9.82 -15.02
C ASP A 14 7.29 10.30 -13.63
N ILE A 15 6.77 11.46 -13.19
CA ILE A 15 7.04 12.00 -11.86
C ILE A 15 6.35 11.12 -10.81
N PHE A 16 5.10 10.72 -11.05
CA PHE A 16 4.40 9.80 -10.17
C PHE A 16 5.11 8.43 -10.07
N ALA A 17 5.66 7.91 -11.16
CA ALA A 17 6.46 6.69 -11.13
C ALA A 17 7.70 6.82 -10.24
N LEU A 18 8.40 7.95 -10.30
CA LEU A 18 9.53 8.24 -9.41
C LEU A 18 9.10 8.34 -7.94
N GLU A 19 7.99 9.01 -7.65
CA GLU A 19 7.44 9.09 -6.29
C GLU A 19 7.09 7.70 -5.74
N ARG A 20 6.49 6.83 -6.56
CA ARG A 20 6.21 5.43 -6.20
C ARG A 20 7.48 4.69 -5.79
N GLU A 21 8.54 4.76 -6.59
CA GLU A 21 9.78 4.02 -6.36
C GLU A 21 10.62 4.58 -5.20
N HIS A 22 10.70 5.89 -5.09
CA HIS A 22 11.62 6.56 -4.17
C HIS A 22 11.00 6.98 -2.85
N ILE A 23 9.67 7.09 -2.78
CA ILE A 23 8.96 7.49 -1.56
C ILE A 23 8.08 6.32 -1.11
N PHE A 24 7.02 6.02 -1.85
CA PHE A 24 5.97 5.16 -1.31
C PHE A 24 6.39 3.70 -1.09
N PHE A 25 7.25 3.14 -1.95
CA PHE A 25 7.78 1.78 -1.78
C PHE A 25 8.94 1.68 -0.78
N ARG A 26 9.33 2.80 -0.17
CA ARG A 26 10.42 2.85 0.82
C ARG A 26 9.94 3.31 2.21
N GLU A 27 8.71 3.78 2.30
CA GLU A 27 8.12 4.33 3.51
C GLU A 27 6.90 3.51 3.98
N TRP A 28 6.48 3.75 5.22
CA TRP A 28 5.28 3.13 5.76
C TRP A 28 4.00 3.73 5.16
N VAL A 29 3.15 2.87 4.59
CA VAL A 29 1.83 3.26 4.07
C VAL A 29 0.73 2.69 4.97
N CYS A 30 -0.13 3.56 5.50
CA CYS A 30 -1.30 3.13 6.26
C CYS A 30 -2.40 2.67 5.30
N VAL A 31 -2.79 1.40 5.39
CA VAL A 31 -3.65 0.73 4.40
C VAL A 31 -4.98 0.22 4.96
N ALA A 32 -5.08 0.00 6.28
CA ALA A 32 -6.29 -0.49 6.93
C ALA A 32 -6.23 -0.25 8.45
N ARG A 33 -7.39 -0.38 9.12
CA ARG A 33 -7.50 -0.47 10.58
C ARG A 33 -7.57 -1.93 11.02
N ALA A 34 -6.98 -2.24 12.18
CA ALA A 34 -6.99 -3.59 12.73
C ALA A 34 -8.40 -4.15 12.99
N GLU A 35 -9.37 -3.27 13.25
CA GLU A 35 -10.80 -3.61 13.45
C GLU A 35 -11.49 -4.17 12.20
N GLN A 36 -10.91 -3.95 11.01
CA GLN A 36 -11.43 -4.53 9.77
C GLN A 36 -11.04 -6.01 9.62
N LEU A 37 -10.13 -6.50 10.48
CA LEU A 37 -9.64 -7.88 10.51
C LEU A 37 -9.70 -8.39 11.97
N PRO A 38 -10.88 -8.48 12.60
CA PRO A 38 -10.98 -8.80 14.03
C PRO A 38 -10.58 -10.25 14.35
N ASN A 39 -10.86 -11.21 13.46
CA ASN A 39 -10.78 -12.63 13.74
C ASN A 39 -9.69 -13.35 12.92
N PRO A 40 -9.11 -14.45 13.44
CA PRO A 40 -8.27 -15.34 12.64
C PRO A 40 -9.00 -15.84 11.39
N GLY A 41 -8.36 -15.72 10.22
CA GLY A 41 -8.94 -16.06 8.91
C GLY A 41 -9.48 -14.86 8.13
N ASP A 42 -9.71 -13.72 8.79
CA ASP A 42 -10.12 -12.50 8.10
C ASP A 42 -8.99 -12.02 7.18
N HIS A 43 -9.36 -11.53 5.99
CA HIS A 43 -8.42 -11.01 5.01
C HIS A 43 -9.03 -9.87 4.18
N LEU A 44 -8.15 -9.04 3.62
CA LEU A 44 -8.46 -7.93 2.73
C LEU A 44 -7.43 -7.91 1.59
N VAL A 45 -7.91 -7.64 0.38
CA VAL A 45 -7.04 -7.36 -0.77
C VAL A 45 -7.15 -5.88 -1.08
N LEU A 46 -5.99 -5.21 -1.18
CA LEU A 46 -5.89 -3.78 -1.42
C LEU A 46 -4.96 -3.52 -2.60
N ASP A 47 -5.25 -2.50 -3.39
CA ASP A 47 -4.27 -1.91 -4.30
C ASP A 47 -3.47 -0.85 -3.55
N VAL A 48 -2.15 -1.02 -3.51
CA VAL A 48 -1.21 -0.04 -2.96
C VAL A 48 -0.31 0.41 -4.09
N LEU A 49 -0.73 1.47 -4.77
CA LEU A 49 0.01 2.10 -5.87
C LEU A 49 0.35 1.09 -6.98
N GLY A 50 -0.66 0.34 -7.42
CA GLY A 50 -0.54 -0.70 -8.44
C GLY A 50 0.02 -2.04 -7.96
N GLN A 51 0.26 -2.20 -6.65
CA GLN A 51 0.63 -3.48 -6.05
C GLN A 51 -0.57 -4.11 -5.35
N SER A 52 -0.94 -5.33 -5.74
CA SER A 52 -1.99 -6.07 -5.03
C SER A 52 -1.41 -6.67 -3.74
N ILE A 53 -1.88 -6.19 -2.59
CA ILE A 53 -1.45 -6.60 -1.26
C ILE A 53 -2.56 -7.36 -0.57
N LEU A 54 -2.25 -8.56 -0.09
CA LEU A 54 -3.10 -9.37 0.77
C LEU A 54 -2.74 -9.09 2.24
N LEU A 55 -3.66 -8.46 2.97
CA LEU A 55 -3.61 -8.35 4.42
C LEU A 55 -4.48 -9.44 5.04
N LEU A 56 -3.99 -10.10 6.09
CA LEU A 56 -4.76 -11.13 6.78
C LEU A 56 -4.39 -11.24 8.26
N ARG A 57 -5.32 -11.77 9.07
CA ARG A 57 -5.03 -12.26 10.41
C ARG A 57 -4.87 -13.77 10.37
N ASN A 58 -3.67 -14.26 10.68
CA ASN A 58 -3.39 -15.69 10.62
C ASN A 58 -4.08 -16.45 11.77
N THR A 59 -3.98 -17.78 11.76
CA THR A 59 -4.56 -18.67 12.79
C THR A 59 -3.98 -18.44 14.19
N GLU A 60 -2.78 -17.87 14.30
CA GLU A 60 -2.17 -17.42 15.57
C GLU A 60 -2.69 -16.05 16.04
N GLY A 61 -3.61 -15.43 15.30
CA GLY A 61 -4.16 -14.11 15.61
C GLY A 61 -3.25 -12.93 15.21
N LYS A 62 -2.15 -13.15 14.48
CA LYS A 62 -1.20 -12.10 14.06
C LYS A 62 -1.58 -11.49 12.70
N LEU A 63 -1.47 -10.17 12.59
CA LEU A 63 -1.60 -9.47 11.32
C LEU A 63 -0.37 -9.68 10.45
N ARG A 64 -0.60 -9.95 9.16
CA ARG A 64 0.43 -10.16 8.13
C ARG A 64 0.04 -9.47 6.82
N GLY A 65 1.04 -9.12 6.02
CA GLY A 65 0.87 -8.59 4.67
C GLY A 65 1.76 -9.34 3.68
N PHE A 66 1.22 -9.64 2.50
CA PHE A 66 1.90 -10.34 1.43
C PHE A 66 1.59 -9.70 0.09
N TYR A 67 2.51 -9.81 -0.88
CA TYR A 67 2.13 -9.63 -2.28
C TYR A 67 1.12 -10.71 -2.67
N ASN A 68 0.00 -10.30 -3.25
CA ASN A 68 -1.07 -11.20 -3.66
C ASN A 68 -0.75 -11.84 -5.02
N VAL A 69 0.33 -12.62 -5.06
CA VAL A 69 0.81 -13.30 -6.26
C VAL A 69 1.24 -14.72 -5.92
N CYS A 70 0.83 -15.68 -6.74
CA CYS A 70 1.26 -17.07 -6.59
C CYS A 70 2.75 -17.20 -6.99
N ARG A 71 3.46 -18.13 -6.34
CA ARG A 71 4.88 -18.40 -6.61
C ARG A 71 5.14 -19.64 -7.48
N HIS A 72 4.08 -20.35 -7.89
CA HIS A 72 4.18 -21.43 -8.87
C HIS A 72 4.49 -20.85 -10.24
#